data_AF-A0A8H7WK12-F1
#
_entry.id   AF-A0A8H7WK12-F1
#
_cell.length_a   1.000
_cell.length_b   1.000
_cell.length_c   1.000
_cell.angle_alpha   90.00
_cell.angle_beta   90.00
_cell.angle_gamma   90.00
#
_symmetry.space_group_name_H-M   'P 1'
#
loop_
_entity.id
_entity.type
_entity.pdbx_description
1 polymer ?
#
loop_
_entity_poly.entity_id
_entity_poly.type
_entity_poly.pdbx_seq_one_letter_code
_entity_poly.pdbx_strand_id
1 'polypeptide(L)'
;MTSSVSLSPPLHKAHKGLLREDLLVLRHLFDLKDGQQTLENNHLEGQSLGSCIPGSNIRDLLFVSLDVENPPNKAELERNAEHQIGVSILDTRELGFGTAVVTKRDPIDILRTYQFVIGSMKYNRNASRSFCFGESQHIKLPDLQTKLQELVPSDRGVILVLHGGVGDLNFIEAAKLDLNQMYVIDTQKAAQHVLDLDHRCTMEEMLTLLDCPFADLVLHTAGNDANFTLRALLLLAKRDVDISNRPVSTEGTSLLRRFAEVALAPVPLSDLHTQKEQRRQVESNRKEVRAQKQKKKRAALRAREREAREKETAGADRV
;
A
#
# COMPACT_ATOMS: atom_id res chain seq x y z
N MET A 1 25.90 0.36 51.09
CA MET A 1 24.69 -0.32 50.57
C MET A 1 23.92 0.69 49.73
N THR A 2 24.22 0.77 48.43
CA THR A 2 23.64 1.73 47.49
C THR A 2 22.51 1.05 46.74
N SER A 3 21.28 1.49 47.02
CA SER A 3 20.04 1.07 46.36
C SER A 3 20.03 1.53 44.90
N SER A 4 19.96 0.56 43.98
CA SER A 4 19.78 0.80 42.55
C SER A 4 18.29 1.02 42.26
N VAL A 5 17.91 2.22 41.86
CA VAL A 5 16.58 2.51 41.31
C VAL A 5 16.52 1.94 39.89
N SER A 6 15.80 0.83 39.74
CA SER A 6 15.42 0.27 38.45
C SER A 6 14.29 1.11 37.86
N LEU A 7 14.61 1.94 36.87
CA LEU A 7 13.61 2.59 36.01
C LEU A 7 13.06 1.52 35.05
N SER A 8 11.88 1.01 35.36
CA SER A 8 11.11 0.22 34.40
C SER A 8 10.71 1.13 33.23
N PRO A 9 10.91 0.73 31.97
CA PRO A 9 10.41 1.51 30.85
C PRO A 9 8.88 1.57 30.88
N PRO A 10 8.25 2.64 30.36
CA PRO A 10 6.82 2.78 30.42
C PRO A 10 6.15 1.63 29.66
N LEU A 11 5.20 0.98 30.32
CA LEU A 11 4.32 0.00 29.71
C LEU A 11 3.45 0.73 28.67
N HIS A 12 3.94 0.83 27.43
CA HIS A 12 3.08 1.17 26.30
C HIS A 12 2.04 0.04 26.18
N LYS A 13 0.82 0.31 26.62
CA LYS A 13 -0.34 -0.48 26.19
C LYS A 13 -0.53 -0.20 24.71
N ALA A 14 0.17 -0.96 23.88
CA ALA A 14 -0.02 -0.97 22.44
C ALA A 14 -1.48 -1.36 22.15
N HIS A 15 -2.21 -0.51 21.42
CA HIS A 15 -3.54 -0.81 20.90
C HIS A 15 -3.43 -1.81 19.74
N LYS A 16 -2.84 -2.98 19.98
CA LYS A 16 -2.71 -4.05 18.98
C LYS A 16 -4.10 -4.49 18.52
N GLY A 17 -4.29 -4.54 17.20
CA GLY A 17 -5.38 -5.30 16.62
C GLY A 17 -6.79 -4.75 16.84
N LEU A 18 -7.00 -3.45 17.09
CA LEU A 18 -8.36 -2.91 17.11
C LEU A 18 -8.97 -2.96 15.71
N LEU A 19 -10.12 -3.64 15.59
CA LEU A 19 -10.93 -3.65 14.37
C LEU A 19 -11.33 -2.20 14.05
N ARG A 20 -10.83 -1.68 12.91
CA ARG A 20 -11.08 -0.31 12.46
C ARG A 20 -12.29 -0.26 11.54
N GLU A 21 -12.92 0.91 11.52
CA GLU A 21 -14.04 1.25 10.65
C GLU A 21 -13.76 0.95 9.16
N ASP A 22 -12.55 1.28 8.68
CA ASP A 22 -12.11 1.03 7.30
C ASP A 22 -12.34 -0.44 6.87
N LEU A 23 -12.08 -1.39 7.79
CA LEU A 23 -12.25 -2.81 7.52
C LEU A 23 -13.72 -3.24 7.60
N LEU A 24 -14.52 -2.58 8.43
CA LEU A 24 -15.97 -2.81 8.51
C LEU A 24 -16.69 -2.35 7.26
N VAL A 25 -16.32 -1.17 6.76
CA VAL A 25 -16.80 -0.64 5.48
C VAL A 25 -16.39 -1.59 4.37
N LEU A 26 -15.13 -2.03 4.32
CA LEU A 26 -14.66 -2.98 3.31
C LEU A 26 -15.47 -4.29 3.31
N ARG A 27 -15.77 -4.83 4.50
CA ARG A 27 -16.65 -5.99 4.66
C ARG A 27 -18.03 -5.73 4.09
N HIS A 28 -18.64 -4.60 4.41
CA HIS A 28 -19.96 -4.24 3.89
C HIS A 28 -19.99 -4.06 2.37
N LEU A 29 -19.01 -3.35 1.80
CA LEU A 29 -18.96 -3.04 0.37
C LEU A 29 -18.90 -4.30 -0.51
N PHE A 30 -18.25 -5.35 0.00
CA PHE A 30 -18.05 -6.61 -0.70
C PHE A 30 -18.93 -7.77 -0.19
N ASP A 31 -19.89 -7.48 0.70
CA ASP A 31 -20.73 -8.48 1.37
C ASP A 31 -19.91 -9.62 2.03
N LEU A 32 -18.83 -9.25 2.71
CA LEU A 32 -17.99 -10.17 3.46
C LEU A 32 -18.43 -10.17 4.94
N LYS A 33 -18.61 -11.37 5.51
CA LYS A 33 -18.84 -11.61 6.95
C LYS A 33 -19.91 -10.72 7.61
N ASP A 34 -21.16 -10.84 7.19
CA ASP A 34 -22.27 -10.10 7.83
C ASP A 34 -22.00 -8.57 7.86
N GLY A 35 -21.40 -8.03 6.80
CA GLY A 35 -20.92 -6.65 6.75
C GLY A 35 -22.02 -5.61 7.06
N GLN A 36 -23.29 -5.92 6.78
CA GLN A 36 -24.44 -5.12 7.19
C GLN A 36 -24.62 -5.04 8.71
N GLN A 37 -24.67 -6.17 9.41
CA GLN A 37 -24.83 -6.20 10.87
C GLN A 37 -23.69 -5.47 11.58
N THR A 38 -22.49 -5.45 10.98
CA THR A 38 -21.35 -4.80 11.61
C THR A 38 -21.37 -3.27 11.45
N LEU A 39 -21.94 -2.72 10.37
CA LEU A 39 -22.13 -1.26 10.24
C LEU A 39 -23.24 -0.73 11.16
N GLU A 40 -24.36 -1.47 11.25
CA GLU A 40 -25.51 -1.14 12.11
C GLU A 40 -25.05 -0.97 13.57
N ASN A 41 -24.25 -1.92 14.06
CA ASN A 41 -23.70 -1.89 15.42
C ASN A 41 -22.67 -0.77 15.68
N ASN A 42 -22.17 -0.09 14.66
CA ASN A 42 -21.14 0.96 14.78
C ASN A 42 -21.65 2.37 14.45
N HIS A 43 -22.97 2.58 14.38
CA HIS A 43 -23.59 3.90 14.14
C HIS A 43 -23.19 4.55 12.80
N LEU A 44 -22.84 3.74 11.81
CA LEU A 44 -22.63 4.21 10.42
C LEU A 44 -23.91 4.13 9.59
N GLU A 45 -25.03 3.92 10.27
CA GLU A 45 -26.37 3.93 9.71
C GLU A 45 -26.68 5.30 9.07
N GLY A 46 -27.04 5.28 7.79
CA GLY A 46 -27.45 6.46 7.04
C GLY A 46 -26.51 6.86 5.89
N GLN A 47 -25.28 6.34 5.85
CA GLN A 47 -24.44 6.47 4.65
C GLN A 47 -24.92 5.48 3.59
N SER A 48 -25.70 5.96 2.63
CA SER A 48 -26.03 5.19 1.43
C SER A 48 -24.76 4.98 0.62
N LEU A 49 -24.09 3.83 0.75
CA LEU A 49 -22.88 3.46 -0.01
C LEU A 49 -23.24 2.89 -1.40
N GLY A 50 -24.23 3.47 -2.05
CA GLY A 50 -24.68 3.08 -3.40
C GLY A 50 -25.54 1.81 -3.47
N SER A 51 -26.07 1.55 -4.67
CA SER A 51 -26.85 0.33 -4.96
C SER A 51 -25.93 -0.89 -5.10
N CYS A 52 -26.49 -2.10 -4.99
CA CYS A 52 -25.77 -3.32 -5.32
C CYS A 52 -25.73 -3.58 -6.82
N ILE A 53 -24.73 -4.33 -7.29
CA ILE A 53 -24.67 -4.85 -8.65
C ILE A 53 -25.88 -5.79 -8.85
N PRO A 54 -26.60 -5.72 -9.98
CA PRO A 54 -27.73 -6.62 -10.24
C PRO A 54 -27.34 -8.10 -10.09
N GLY A 55 -28.07 -8.82 -9.23
CA GLY A 55 -27.81 -10.24 -8.95
C GLY A 55 -26.65 -10.51 -7.98
N SER A 56 -26.16 -9.50 -7.27
CA SER A 56 -25.12 -9.62 -6.25
C SER A 56 -25.43 -8.71 -5.05
N ASN A 57 -24.85 -9.01 -3.89
CA ASN A 57 -24.88 -8.14 -2.71
C ASN A 57 -23.73 -7.12 -2.68
N ILE A 58 -22.80 -7.22 -3.62
CA ILE A 58 -21.65 -6.33 -3.73
C ILE A 58 -22.10 -4.97 -4.24
N ARG A 59 -21.57 -3.90 -3.64
CA ARG A 59 -21.90 -2.54 -4.02
C ARG A 59 -21.36 -2.21 -5.41
N ASP A 60 -22.18 -1.52 -6.20
CA ASP A 60 -21.86 -1.05 -7.54
C ASP A 60 -21.14 0.30 -7.48
N LEU A 61 -19.81 0.26 -7.38
CA LEU A 61 -18.98 1.40 -7.05
C LEU A 61 -17.64 1.35 -7.80
N LEU A 62 -16.92 2.47 -7.75
CA LEU A 62 -15.52 2.56 -8.15
C LEU A 62 -14.65 2.69 -6.90
N PHE A 63 -13.66 1.83 -6.76
CA PHE A 63 -12.56 2.05 -5.84
C PHE A 63 -11.48 2.81 -6.58
N VAL A 64 -11.21 4.03 -6.14
CA VAL A 64 -10.22 4.93 -6.74
C VAL A 64 -9.11 5.12 -5.72
N SER A 65 -7.94 4.55 -6.01
CA SER A 65 -6.74 4.83 -5.25
C SER A 65 -6.01 6.02 -5.84
N LEU A 66 -5.55 6.92 -4.97
CA LEU A 66 -4.81 8.11 -5.34
C LEU A 66 -3.56 8.22 -4.47
N ASP A 67 -2.43 8.51 -5.10
CA ASP A 67 -1.16 8.76 -4.42
C ASP A 67 -0.50 9.99 -5.06
N VAL A 68 0.10 10.85 -4.23
CA VAL A 68 0.78 12.07 -4.66
C VAL A 68 2.22 12.07 -4.15
N GLU A 69 3.16 12.04 -5.08
CA GLU A 69 4.58 12.19 -4.76
C GLU A 69 4.95 13.67 -4.65
N ASN A 70 5.64 13.99 -3.54
CA ASN A 70 5.98 15.36 -3.14
C ASN A 70 4.72 16.24 -3.00
N PRO A 71 3.79 15.91 -2.08
CA PRO A 71 2.59 16.70 -1.90
C PRO A 71 2.99 18.12 -1.47
N PRO A 72 2.67 19.15 -2.27
CA PRO A 72 3.04 20.51 -1.98
C PRO A 72 2.27 21.01 -0.76
N ASN A 73 2.88 21.87 0.03
CA ASN A 73 2.07 22.77 0.84
C ASN A 73 1.29 23.74 -0.07
N LYS A 74 0.25 24.38 0.45
CA LYS A 74 -0.60 25.30 -0.33
C LYS A 74 0.19 26.36 -1.11
N ALA A 75 1.29 26.86 -0.55
CA ALA A 75 2.15 27.86 -1.19
C ALA A 75 3.10 27.29 -2.27
N GLU A 76 3.36 25.98 -2.26
CA GLU A 76 4.14 25.29 -3.30
C GLU A 76 3.30 24.95 -4.52
N LEU A 77 2.03 24.64 -4.32
CA LEU A 77 1.08 24.37 -5.40
C LEU A 77 0.98 25.60 -6.36
N GLU A 78 1.02 26.81 -5.79
CA GLU A 78 0.98 28.08 -6.54
C GLU A 78 2.27 28.38 -7.32
N ARG A 79 3.38 27.69 -7.02
CA ARG A 79 4.69 27.94 -7.64
C ARG A 79 5.04 27.01 -8.81
N ASN A 80 4.07 26.27 -9.33
CA ASN A 80 4.28 25.25 -10.39
C ASN A 80 5.31 24.18 -9.98
N ALA A 81 5.21 23.67 -8.75
CA ALA A 81 6.09 22.60 -8.30
C ALA A 81 5.90 21.30 -9.12
N GLU A 82 6.91 20.43 -9.07
CA GLU A 82 6.91 19.16 -9.81
C GLU A 82 6.21 18.09 -8.99
N HIS A 83 5.20 17.44 -9.57
CA HIS A 83 4.34 16.47 -8.90
C HIS A 83 4.10 15.26 -9.79
N GLN A 84 4.00 14.09 -9.17
CA GLN A 84 3.40 12.91 -9.79
C GLN A 84 2.12 12.60 -9.05
N ILE A 85 1.05 12.34 -9.80
CA ILE A 85 -0.25 11.95 -9.28
C ILE A 85 -0.57 10.60 -9.89
N GLY A 86 -0.63 9.59 -9.04
CA GLY A 86 -1.04 8.25 -9.39
C GLY A 86 -2.51 8.07 -9.15
N VAL A 87 -3.17 7.40 -10.09
CA VAL A 87 -4.57 7.00 -9.94
C VAL A 87 -4.70 5.54 -10.37
N SER A 88 -5.26 4.70 -9.52
CA SER A 88 -5.63 3.33 -9.89
C SER A 88 -7.09 3.09 -9.61
N ILE A 89 -7.81 2.51 -10.57
CA ILE A 89 -9.26 2.36 -10.53
C ILE A 89 -9.62 0.89 -10.64
N LEU A 90 -10.42 0.43 -9.67
CA LEU A 90 -11.11 -0.85 -9.69
C LEU A 90 -12.62 -0.60 -9.81
N ASP A 91 -13.22 -1.07 -10.90
CA ASP A 91 -14.68 -1.13 -11.03
C ASP A 91 -15.18 -2.47 -10.49
N THR A 92 -16.08 -2.44 -9.49
CA THR A 92 -16.57 -3.67 -8.86
C THR A 92 -17.30 -4.60 -9.84
N ARG A 93 -17.81 -4.08 -10.96
CA ARG A 93 -18.43 -4.86 -12.03
C ARG A 93 -17.43 -5.77 -12.75
N GLU A 94 -16.15 -5.40 -12.78
CA GLU A 94 -15.10 -6.16 -13.47
C GLU A 94 -14.61 -7.39 -12.70
N LEU A 95 -15.03 -7.54 -11.44
CA LEU A 95 -14.74 -8.71 -10.62
C LEU A 95 -15.60 -9.94 -11.01
N GLY A 96 -16.57 -9.77 -11.91
CA GLY A 96 -17.18 -10.89 -12.64
C GLY A 96 -18.21 -11.71 -11.84
N PHE A 97 -19.16 -11.04 -11.16
CA PHE A 97 -20.23 -11.70 -10.42
C PHE A 97 -21.48 -11.95 -11.25
N GLY A 98 -22.14 -13.09 -11.04
CA GLY A 98 -23.58 -13.27 -11.26
C GLY A 98 -24.11 -13.25 -12.70
N THR A 99 -23.36 -12.81 -13.71
CA THR A 99 -23.83 -12.75 -15.10
C THR A 99 -23.13 -13.75 -16.00
N ALA A 100 -23.90 -14.46 -16.85
CA ALA A 100 -23.41 -15.41 -17.84
C ALA A 100 -22.40 -14.82 -18.86
N VAL A 101 -22.34 -13.49 -18.96
CA VAL A 101 -21.31 -12.78 -19.72
C VAL A 101 -20.14 -12.49 -18.79
N VAL A 102 -19.36 -13.53 -18.49
CA VAL A 102 -18.03 -13.35 -17.91
C VAL A 102 -17.21 -12.63 -18.98
N THR A 103 -17.06 -11.32 -18.86
CA THR A 103 -15.95 -10.65 -19.53
C THR A 103 -14.70 -11.20 -18.86
N LYS A 104 -14.10 -12.23 -19.48
CA LYS A 104 -12.81 -12.81 -19.10
C LYS A 104 -11.71 -11.77 -19.37
N ARG A 105 -11.73 -10.65 -18.65
CA ARG A 105 -10.57 -9.78 -18.60
C ARG A 105 -9.48 -10.49 -17.84
N ASP A 106 -8.27 -10.36 -18.36
CA ASP A 106 -7.07 -10.79 -17.66
C ASP A 106 -7.03 -10.07 -16.30
N PRO A 107 -6.71 -10.77 -15.19
CA PRO A 107 -6.52 -10.13 -13.89
C PRO A 107 -5.63 -8.89 -13.92
N ILE A 108 -4.65 -8.83 -14.83
CA ILE A 108 -3.75 -7.67 -14.99
C ILE A 108 -4.48 -6.41 -15.47
N ASP A 109 -5.58 -6.57 -16.22
CA ASP A 109 -6.31 -5.47 -16.87
C ASP A 109 -7.47 -4.93 -16.00
N ILE A 110 -7.77 -5.59 -14.87
CA ILE A 110 -8.85 -5.15 -13.97
C ILE A 110 -8.51 -3.83 -13.28
N LEU A 111 -7.24 -3.65 -12.89
CA LEU A 111 -6.78 -2.41 -12.25
C LEU A 111 -6.28 -1.44 -13.33
N ARG A 112 -7.10 -0.44 -13.65
CA ARG A 112 -6.72 0.60 -14.62
C ARG A 112 -5.91 1.67 -13.92
N THR A 113 -4.65 1.79 -14.28
CA THR A 113 -3.69 2.67 -13.61
C THR A 113 -3.21 3.78 -14.53
N TYR A 114 -3.16 4.99 -13.99
CA TYR A 114 -2.79 6.21 -14.68
C TYR A 114 -1.75 6.94 -13.86
N GLN A 115 -0.82 7.62 -14.54
CA GLN A 115 0.12 8.53 -13.92
C GLN A 115 0.07 9.87 -14.63
N PHE A 116 -0.28 10.91 -13.88
CA PHE A 116 -0.19 12.29 -14.32
C PHE A 116 1.06 12.93 -13.76
N VAL A 117 1.77 13.69 -14.60
CA VAL A 117 2.97 14.40 -14.20
C VAL A 117 2.82 15.87 -14.50
N ILE A 118 3.04 16.70 -13.48
CA ILE A 118 3.04 18.15 -13.54
C ILE A 118 4.47 18.62 -13.30
N GLY A 119 4.96 19.56 -14.11
CA GLY A 119 6.32 20.08 -13.99
C GLY A 119 7.08 20.11 -15.32
N SER A 120 8.41 20.02 -15.27
CA SER A 120 9.25 20.10 -16.47
C SER A 120 9.18 18.83 -17.33
N MET A 121 9.44 18.95 -18.63
CA MET A 121 9.56 17.77 -19.53
C MET A 121 10.67 16.81 -19.11
N LYS A 122 11.75 17.34 -18.50
CA LYS A 122 12.83 16.54 -17.95
C LYS A 122 12.34 15.69 -16.79
N TYR A 123 11.55 16.28 -15.89
CA TYR A 123 10.93 15.57 -14.77
C TYR A 123 9.96 14.50 -15.25
N ASN A 124 9.05 14.83 -16.18
CA ASN A 124 8.14 13.85 -16.78
C ASN A 124 8.89 12.64 -17.34
N ARG A 125 9.90 12.86 -18.18
CA ARG A 125 10.70 11.77 -18.76
C ARG A 125 11.38 10.90 -17.69
N ASN A 126 11.76 11.47 -16.55
CA ASN A 126 12.34 10.70 -15.45
C ASN A 126 11.28 9.88 -14.71
N ALA A 127 10.15 10.49 -14.36
CA ALA A 127 9.01 9.82 -13.73
C ALA A 127 8.47 8.66 -14.58
N SER A 128 8.34 8.87 -15.90
CA SER A 128 7.86 7.83 -16.83
C SER A 128 8.75 6.61 -16.94
N ARG A 129 10.03 6.70 -16.55
CA ARG A 129 10.94 5.55 -16.59
C ARG A 129 10.74 4.59 -15.43
N SER A 130 10.06 5.02 -14.37
CA SER A 130 9.79 4.22 -13.17
C SER A 130 8.35 3.69 -13.15
N PHE A 131 7.43 4.34 -13.87
CA PHE A 131 6.05 3.89 -13.99
C PHE A 131 5.98 2.59 -14.79
N CYS A 132 5.40 1.53 -14.21
CA CYS A 132 5.35 0.22 -14.85
C CYS A 132 3.95 -0.16 -15.37
N PHE A 133 2.88 0.47 -14.87
CA PHE A 133 1.50 0.12 -15.23
C PHE A 133 0.93 0.88 -16.43
N GLY A 134 1.78 1.50 -17.25
CA GLY A 134 1.35 2.19 -18.47
C GLY A 134 2.29 3.33 -18.87
N GLU A 135 1.72 4.37 -19.48
CA GLU A 135 2.44 5.58 -19.88
C GLU A 135 2.06 6.77 -18.98
N SER A 136 3.03 7.61 -18.62
CA SER A 136 2.73 8.86 -17.91
C SER A 136 2.20 9.93 -18.85
N GLN A 137 1.23 10.68 -18.39
CA GLN A 137 0.66 11.82 -19.09
C GLN A 137 1.19 13.12 -18.49
N HIS A 138 1.89 13.92 -19.30
CA HIS A 138 2.33 15.25 -18.91
C HIS A 138 1.17 16.23 -19.04
N ILE A 139 0.74 16.81 -17.93
CA ILE A 139 -0.42 17.72 -17.87
C ILE A 139 -0.09 18.97 -17.06
N LYS A 140 -0.96 19.99 -17.12
CA LYS A 140 -0.93 21.10 -16.17
C LYS A 140 -1.89 20.83 -15.02
N LEU A 141 -1.62 21.42 -13.86
CA LEU A 141 -2.49 21.27 -12.68
C LEU A 141 -3.96 21.63 -12.95
N PRO A 142 -4.30 22.71 -13.66
CA PRO A 142 -5.71 23.03 -13.95
C PRO A 142 -6.44 21.97 -14.78
N ASP A 143 -5.71 21.15 -15.54
CA ASP A 143 -6.29 20.10 -16.39
C ASP A 143 -6.58 18.81 -15.59
N LEU A 144 -6.04 18.69 -14.37
CA LEU A 144 -6.12 17.46 -13.56
C LEU A 144 -7.57 17.10 -13.21
N GLN A 145 -8.40 18.07 -12.80
CA GLN A 145 -9.81 17.81 -12.49
C GLN A 145 -10.55 17.24 -13.69
N THR A 146 -10.37 17.83 -14.88
CA THR A 146 -10.99 17.33 -16.12
C THR A 146 -10.51 15.92 -16.43
N LYS A 147 -9.22 15.63 -16.26
CA LYS A 147 -8.69 14.27 -16.45
C LYS A 147 -9.26 13.26 -15.46
N LEU A 148 -9.45 13.63 -14.20
CA LEU A 148 -10.07 12.74 -13.22
C LEU A 148 -11.54 12.46 -13.55
N GLN A 149 -12.28 13.47 -14.00
CA GLN A 149 -13.68 13.32 -14.43
C GLN A 149 -13.85 12.49 -15.71
N GLU A 150 -12.87 12.52 -16.62
CA GLU A 150 -12.83 11.62 -17.79
C GLU A 150 -12.68 10.15 -17.37
N LEU A 151 -11.94 9.89 -16.28
CA LEU A 151 -11.66 8.53 -15.79
C LEU A 151 -12.74 7.99 -14.85
N VAL A 152 -13.38 8.88 -14.08
CA VAL A 152 -14.34 8.56 -13.03
C VAL A 152 -15.70 9.17 -13.40
N PRO A 153 -16.62 8.37 -13.98
CA PRO A 153 -17.96 8.84 -14.34
C PRO A 153 -18.70 9.43 -13.14
N SER A 154 -19.33 10.59 -13.33
CA SER A 154 -20.04 11.32 -12.27
C SER A 154 -21.28 10.60 -11.73
N ASP A 155 -21.79 9.60 -12.45
CA ASP A 155 -22.96 8.80 -12.09
C ASP A 155 -22.61 7.56 -11.25
N ARG A 156 -21.33 7.35 -10.95
CA ARG A 156 -20.86 6.23 -10.12
C ARG A 156 -20.43 6.72 -8.73
N GLY A 157 -20.77 5.94 -7.70
CA GLY A 157 -20.26 6.17 -6.36
C GLY A 157 -18.77 5.81 -6.27
N VAL A 158 -18.00 6.65 -5.57
CA VAL A 158 -16.54 6.50 -5.45
C VAL A 158 -16.15 6.21 -4.00
N ILE A 159 -15.29 5.22 -3.82
CA ILE A 159 -14.57 4.97 -2.57
C ILE A 159 -13.12 5.36 -2.81
N LEU A 160 -12.66 6.41 -2.14
CA LEU A 160 -11.28 6.84 -2.21
C LEU A 160 -10.43 5.91 -1.34
N VAL A 161 -9.34 5.38 -1.87
CA VAL A 161 -8.44 4.47 -1.15
C VAL A 161 -7.06 5.10 -1.08
N LEU A 162 -6.51 5.24 0.12
CA LEU A 162 -5.21 5.87 0.35
C LEU A 162 -4.32 4.97 1.21
N HIS A 163 -3.02 5.25 1.22
CA HIS A 163 -2.05 4.62 2.12
C HIS A 163 -1.37 5.68 2.99
N GLY A 164 -1.93 5.94 4.18
CA GLY A 164 -1.42 7.04 5.03
C GLY A 164 -1.77 8.43 4.47
N GLY A 165 -2.98 8.58 3.94
CA GLY A 165 -3.39 9.62 3.00
C GLY A 165 -3.47 11.08 3.46
N VAL A 166 -2.82 11.48 4.56
CA VAL A 166 -2.90 12.88 5.04
C VAL A 166 -2.32 13.85 4.01
N GLY A 167 -1.20 13.50 3.37
CA GLY A 167 -0.60 14.30 2.30
C GLY A 167 -1.49 14.39 1.07
N ASP A 168 -2.06 13.26 0.65
CA ASP A 168 -2.94 13.17 -0.52
C ASP A 168 -4.22 13.96 -0.34
N LEU A 169 -4.84 13.89 0.85
CA LEU A 169 -6.05 14.66 1.17
C LEU A 169 -5.77 16.17 1.17
N ASN A 170 -4.63 16.60 1.74
CA ASN A 170 -4.23 18.00 1.69
C ASN A 170 -4.02 18.47 0.24
N PHE A 171 -3.44 17.61 -0.62
CA PHE A 171 -3.29 17.92 -2.04
C PHE A 171 -4.65 18.01 -2.74
N ILE A 172 -5.55 17.05 -2.52
CA ILE A 172 -6.91 17.05 -3.09
C ILE A 172 -7.64 18.36 -2.73
N GLU A 173 -7.59 18.76 -1.46
CA GLU A 173 -8.20 20.01 -1.00
C GLU A 173 -7.55 21.25 -1.65
N ALA A 174 -6.22 21.31 -1.63
CA ALA A 174 -5.46 22.46 -2.17
C ALA A 174 -5.65 22.62 -3.69
N ALA A 175 -5.65 21.50 -4.42
CA ALA A 175 -5.90 21.45 -5.86
C ALA A 175 -7.38 21.59 -6.22
N LYS A 176 -8.28 21.67 -5.23
CA LYS A 176 -9.74 21.78 -5.38
C LYS A 176 -10.30 20.66 -6.26
N LEU A 177 -9.80 19.44 -6.03
CA LEU A 177 -10.26 18.28 -6.76
C LEU A 177 -11.57 17.79 -6.14
N ASP A 178 -12.57 17.57 -6.99
CA ASP A 178 -13.84 16.97 -6.61
C ASP A 178 -13.93 15.58 -7.24
N LEU A 179 -13.75 14.56 -6.40
CA LEU A 179 -13.85 13.15 -6.78
C LEU A 179 -15.24 12.57 -6.48
N ASN A 180 -16.15 13.35 -5.87
CA ASN A 180 -17.45 12.88 -5.39
C ASN A 180 -17.35 11.59 -4.54
N GLN A 181 -16.32 11.51 -3.69
CA GLN A 181 -16.07 10.32 -2.87
C GLN A 181 -17.09 10.20 -1.74
N MET A 182 -17.65 9.00 -1.58
CA MET A 182 -18.63 8.67 -0.55
C MET A 182 -17.98 8.31 0.77
N TYR A 183 -16.77 7.73 0.71
CA TYR A 183 -16.00 7.30 1.86
C TYR A 183 -14.50 7.24 1.50
N VAL A 184 -13.63 7.36 2.51
CA VAL A 184 -12.17 7.24 2.38
C VAL A 184 -11.67 6.07 3.20
N ILE A 185 -11.07 5.08 2.55
CA ILE A 185 -10.40 3.94 3.19
C ILE A 185 -8.91 4.23 3.30
N ASP A 186 -8.38 4.20 4.51
CA ASP A 186 -6.93 4.25 4.77
C ASP A 186 -6.38 2.83 4.99
N THR A 187 -5.63 2.33 4.02
CA THR A 187 -5.06 0.97 4.06
C THR A 187 -4.09 0.76 5.23
N GLN A 188 -3.39 1.81 5.71
CA GLN A 188 -2.54 1.69 6.90
C GLN A 188 -3.37 1.39 8.15
N LYS A 189 -4.57 1.97 8.26
CA LYS A 189 -5.49 1.70 9.38
C LYS A 189 -6.13 0.32 9.24
N ALA A 190 -6.58 -0.03 8.03
CA ALA A 190 -7.20 -1.32 7.76
C ALA A 190 -6.24 -2.49 8.06
N ALA A 191 -4.95 -2.33 7.75
CA ALA A 191 -3.94 -3.35 7.96
C ALA A 191 -3.63 -3.64 9.43
N GLN A 192 -3.80 -2.69 10.35
CA GLN A 192 -3.40 -2.87 11.75
C GLN A 192 -4.07 -4.07 12.42
N HIS A 193 -5.36 -4.29 12.13
CA HIS A 193 -6.11 -5.44 12.64
C HIS A 193 -5.70 -6.74 11.91
N VAL A 194 -5.70 -6.69 10.59
CA VAL A 194 -5.51 -7.88 9.74
C VAL A 194 -4.09 -8.47 9.87
N LEU A 195 -3.10 -7.62 10.09
CA LEU A 195 -1.68 -7.98 10.16
C LEU A 195 -1.13 -7.95 11.60
N ASP A 196 -1.98 -7.75 12.62
CA ASP A 196 -1.60 -7.64 14.04
C ASP A 196 -0.47 -6.62 14.31
N LEU A 197 -0.60 -5.43 13.72
CA LEU A 197 0.40 -4.36 13.83
C LEU A 197 0.01 -3.36 14.93
N ASP A 198 1.01 -2.90 15.68
CA ASP A 198 0.89 -1.81 16.66
C ASP A 198 1.31 -0.44 16.11
N HIS A 199 1.72 -0.39 14.85
CA HIS A 199 2.17 0.81 14.15
C HIS A 199 1.49 0.93 12.78
N ARG A 200 1.80 1.99 12.04
CA ARG A 200 1.40 2.15 10.64
C ARG A 200 2.56 1.64 9.78
N CYS A 201 2.34 0.55 9.06
CA CYS A 201 3.36 -0.01 8.18
C CYS A 201 3.55 0.85 6.93
N THR A 202 4.75 0.80 6.37
CA THR A 202 5.04 1.40 5.05
C THR A 202 4.39 0.57 3.94
N MET A 203 4.34 1.12 2.71
CA MET A 203 3.84 0.37 1.55
C MET A 203 4.69 -0.89 1.32
N GLU A 204 6.03 -0.76 1.36
CA GLU A 204 6.95 -1.89 1.22
C GLU A 204 6.68 -3.00 2.25
N GLU A 205 6.52 -2.63 3.53
CA GLU A 205 6.23 -3.58 4.60
C GLU A 205 4.86 -4.23 4.41
N MET A 206 3.83 -3.45 4.03
CA MET A 206 2.48 -3.96 3.78
C MET A 206 2.46 -4.98 2.64
N LEU A 207 3.11 -4.67 1.51
CA LEU A 207 3.19 -5.57 0.36
C LEU A 207 3.97 -6.85 0.72
N THR A 208 5.06 -6.72 1.48
CA THR A 208 5.83 -7.87 1.96
C THR A 208 5.01 -8.78 2.86
N LEU A 209 4.29 -8.22 3.86
CA LEU A 209 3.46 -9.00 4.79
C LEU A 209 2.25 -9.68 4.10
N LEU A 210 1.81 -9.15 2.97
CA LEU A 210 0.70 -9.68 2.18
C LEU A 210 1.15 -10.63 1.06
N ASP A 211 2.45 -10.90 0.94
CA ASP A 211 3.06 -11.64 -0.18
C ASP A 211 2.64 -11.08 -1.55
N CYS A 212 2.41 -9.75 -1.63
CA CYS A 212 2.06 -9.08 -2.88
C CYS A 212 3.33 -8.93 -3.73
N PRO A 213 3.32 -9.31 -5.03
CA PRO A 213 4.49 -9.14 -5.87
C PRO A 213 4.76 -7.66 -6.14
N PHE A 214 5.99 -7.20 -5.87
CA PHE A 214 6.51 -5.89 -6.26
C PHE A 214 8.02 -5.99 -6.52
N ALA A 215 8.60 -4.96 -7.13
CA ALA A 215 10.05 -4.79 -7.22
C ALA A 215 10.45 -3.53 -6.44
N ASP A 216 11.54 -3.59 -5.67
CA ASP A 216 11.92 -2.49 -4.78
C ASP A 216 12.11 -1.15 -5.51
N LEU A 217 12.51 -1.19 -6.79
CA LEU A 217 12.76 0.00 -7.60
C LEU A 217 11.52 0.64 -8.22
N VAL A 218 10.33 0.03 -8.07
CA VAL A 218 9.09 0.58 -8.62
C VAL A 218 8.24 1.34 -7.59
N LEU A 219 8.61 1.26 -6.31
CA LEU A 219 8.02 2.11 -5.27
C LEU A 219 8.52 3.57 -5.42
N HIS A 220 7.84 4.51 -4.77
CA HIS A 220 8.08 5.96 -4.89
C HIS A 220 7.78 6.51 -6.29
N THR A 221 6.76 5.93 -6.91
CA THR A 221 6.23 6.35 -8.20
C THR A 221 4.73 6.33 -8.05
N ALA A 222 4.14 7.51 -8.01
CA ALA A 222 2.76 7.69 -7.58
C ALA A 222 1.78 6.72 -8.27
N GLY A 223 1.89 6.53 -9.59
CA GLY A 223 1.04 5.58 -10.32
C GLY A 223 1.20 4.13 -9.86
N ASN A 224 2.42 3.71 -9.56
CA ASN A 224 2.69 2.37 -9.04
C ASN A 224 2.16 2.22 -7.61
N ASP A 225 2.39 3.20 -6.74
CA ASP A 225 1.95 3.17 -5.34
C ASP A 225 0.41 3.20 -5.23
N ALA A 226 -0.27 3.94 -6.10
CA ALA A 226 -1.73 3.89 -6.23
C ALA A 226 -2.23 2.49 -6.63
N ASN A 227 -1.54 1.80 -7.56
CA ASN A 227 -1.88 0.43 -7.94
C ASN A 227 -1.65 -0.55 -6.79
N PHE A 228 -0.48 -0.50 -6.17
CA PHE A 228 -0.13 -1.35 -5.03
C PHE A 228 -1.06 -1.14 -3.84
N THR A 229 -1.54 0.09 -3.61
CA THR A 229 -2.56 0.39 -2.59
C THR A 229 -3.85 -0.42 -2.84
N LEU A 230 -4.36 -0.50 -4.08
CA LEU A 230 -5.53 -1.32 -4.37
C LEU A 230 -5.25 -2.81 -4.26
N ARG A 231 -4.08 -3.28 -4.73
CA ARG A 231 -3.68 -4.69 -4.57
C ARG A 231 -3.62 -5.08 -3.10
N ALA A 232 -3.02 -4.23 -2.27
CA ALA A 232 -2.97 -4.41 -0.83
C ALA A 232 -4.36 -4.43 -0.21
N LEU A 233 -5.26 -3.51 -0.59
CA LEU A 233 -6.65 -3.50 -0.12
C LEU A 233 -7.37 -4.83 -0.39
N LEU A 234 -7.23 -5.37 -1.61
CA LEU A 234 -7.84 -6.65 -2.00
C LEU A 234 -7.29 -7.83 -1.18
N LEU A 235 -5.97 -7.85 -0.95
CA LEU A 235 -5.33 -8.88 -0.12
C LEU A 235 -5.69 -8.73 1.36
N LEU A 236 -5.85 -7.50 1.86
CA LEU A 236 -6.34 -7.24 3.22
C LEU A 236 -7.77 -7.76 3.41
N ALA A 237 -8.68 -7.52 2.44
CA ALA A 237 -10.03 -8.07 2.48
C ALA A 237 -10.02 -9.60 2.54
N LYS A 238 -9.20 -10.24 1.70
CA LYS A 238 -9.03 -11.69 1.72
C LYS A 238 -8.45 -12.20 3.04
N ARG A 239 -7.35 -11.62 3.49
CA ARG A 239 -6.65 -12.02 4.70
C ARG A 239 -7.53 -11.86 5.93
N ASP A 240 -8.31 -10.78 6.00
CA ASP A 240 -9.31 -10.58 7.02
C ASP A 240 -10.28 -11.78 7.07
N VAL A 241 -10.80 -12.21 5.92
CA VAL A 241 -11.67 -13.40 5.87
C VAL A 241 -10.98 -14.65 6.36
N ASP A 242 -9.77 -14.92 5.88
CA ASP A 242 -8.98 -16.09 6.27
C ASP A 242 -8.75 -16.16 7.80
N ILE A 243 -8.42 -15.04 8.46
CA ILE A 243 -8.14 -15.04 9.92
C ILE A 243 -9.39 -15.23 10.80
N SER A 244 -10.59 -15.01 10.26
CA SER A 244 -11.83 -15.07 11.06
C SER A 244 -12.39 -16.47 11.26
N ASN A 245 -11.92 -17.45 10.47
CA ASN A 245 -12.42 -18.82 10.46
C ASN A 245 -13.96 -18.96 10.33
N ARG A 246 -14.64 -17.94 9.77
CA ARG A 246 -16.09 -18.00 9.52
C ARG A 246 -16.38 -18.61 8.15
N PRO A 247 -17.47 -19.38 8.01
CA PRO A 247 -17.91 -19.87 6.71
C PRO A 247 -18.24 -18.69 5.78
N VAL A 248 -17.80 -18.80 4.53
CA VAL A 248 -18.08 -17.85 3.45
C VAL A 248 -18.99 -18.54 2.45
N SER A 249 -19.91 -17.80 1.83
CA SER A 249 -20.72 -18.32 0.73
C SER A 249 -19.84 -18.77 -0.45
N THR A 250 -20.42 -19.54 -1.38
CA THR A 250 -19.74 -19.96 -2.62
C THR A 250 -19.36 -18.74 -3.46
N GLU A 251 -20.22 -17.74 -3.49
CA GLU A 251 -20.04 -16.45 -4.16
C GLU A 251 -18.89 -15.68 -3.52
N GLY A 252 -18.88 -15.56 -2.19
CA GLY A 252 -17.80 -14.92 -1.46
C GLY A 252 -16.46 -15.64 -1.63
N THR A 253 -16.45 -16.97 -1.69
CA THR A 253 -15.23 -17.75 -1.97
C THR A 253 -14.69 -17.45 -3.37
N SER A 254 -15.57 -17.37 -4.37
CA SER A 254 -15.20 -17.02 -5.74
C SER A 254 -14.67 -15.59 -5.84
N LEU A 255 -15.29 -14.66 -5.08
CA LEU A 255 -14.83 -13.29 -4.94
C LEU A 255 -13.42 -13.21 -4.36
N LEU A 256 -13.17 -13.86 -3.23
CA LEU A 256 -11.87 -13.85 -2.57
C LEU A 256 -10.77 -14.46 -3.44
N ARG A 257 -11.10 -15.49 -4.24
CA ARG A 257 -10.20 -16.00 -5.26
C ARG A 257 -9.90 -14.92 -6.31
N ARG A 258 -10.92 -14.20 -6.79
CA ARG A 258 -10.73 -13.13 -7.77
C ARG A 258 -9.88 -11.97 -7.21
N PHE A 259 -10.05 -11.61 -5.94
CA PHE A 259 -9.18 -10.65 -5.27
C PHE A 259 -7.71 -11.07 -5.31
N ALA A 260 -7.43 -12.32 -4.97
CA ALA A 260 -6.06 -12.85 -5.02
C ALA A 260 -5.51 -12.87 -6.46
N GLU A 261 -6.30 -13.29 -7.45
CA GLU A 261 -5.91 -13.28 -8.86
C GLU A 261 -5.49 -11.88 -9.33
N VAL A 262 -6.27 -10.86 -9.00
CA VAL A 262 -6.00 -9.47 -9.39
C VAL A 262 -4.79 -8.92 -8.63
N ALA A 263 -4.75 -9.09 -7.31
CA ALA A 263 -3.70 -8.50 -6.49
C ALA A 263 -2.32 -9.16 -6.70
N LEU A 264 -2.30 -10.46 -6.95
CA LEU A 264 -1.08 -11.25 -7.19
C LEU A 264 -0.71 -11.38 -8.67
N ALA A 265 -1.45 -10.70 -9.57
CA ALA A 265 -1.08 -10.66 -10.99
C ALA A 265 0.37 -10.15 -11.17
N PRO A 266 1.14 -10.64 -12.14
CA PRO A 266 2.51 -10.17 -12.34
C PRO A 266 2.60 -8.65 -12.50
N VAL A 267 3.67 -8.04 -11.99
CA VAL A 267 3.96 -6.63 -12.22
C VAL A 267 4.59 -6.48 -13.61
N PRO A 268 4.08 -5.60 -14.49
CA PRO A 268 4.60 -5.38 -15.85
C PRO A 268 5.94 -4.64 -15.86
N LEU A 269 7.00 -5.29 -15.38
CA LEU A 269 8.34 -4.71 -15.35
C LEU A 269 8.96 -4.68 -16.75
N SER A 270 9.39 -3.51 -17.20
CA SER A 270 10.24 -3.39 -18.40
C SER A 270 11.60 -4.06 -18.17
N ASP A 271 12.30 -4.45 -19.25
CA ASP A 271 13.68 -4.94 -19.19
C ASP A 271 14.62 -4.05 -18.38
N LEU A 272 14.46 -2.72 -18.46
CA LEU A 272 15.26 -1.77 -17.70
C LEU A 272 15.07 -1.92 -16.18
N HIS A 273 13.84 -2.14 -15.73
CA HIS A 273 13.51 -2.38 -14.33
C HIS A 273 14.17 -3.67 -13.86
N THR A 274 13.96 -4.75 -14.61
CA THR A 274 14.54 -6.07 -14.33
C THR A 274 16.07 -6.00 -14.23
N GLN A 275 16.73 -5.31 -15.17
CA GLN A 275 18.18 -5.13 -15.15
C GLN A 275 18.67 -4.31 -13.96
N LYS A 276 17.98 -3.22 -13.60
CA LYS A 276 18.34 -2.41 -12.44
C LYS A 276 18.19 -3.21 -11.14
N GLU A 277 17.13 -3.98 -11.01
CA GLU A 277 16.87 -4.82 -9.84
C GLU A 277 17.96 -5.89 -9.68
N GLN A 278 18.31 -6.57 -10.77
CA GLN A 278 19.42 -7.53 -10.78
C GLN A 278 20.74 -6.88 -10.35
N ARG A 279 21.04 -5.67 -10.83
CA ARG A 279 22.25 -4.92 -10.41
C ARG A 279 22.22 -4.57 -8.93
N ARG A 280 21.07 -4.07 -8.43
CA ARG A 280 20.88 -3.74 -7.02
C ARG A 280 21.07 -4.98 -6.14
N GLN A 281 20.50 -6.11 -6.51
CA GLN A 281 20.67 -7.36 -5.77
C GLN A 281 22.13 -7.80 -5.72
N VAL A 282 22.85 -7.73 -6.84
CA VAL A 282 24.29 -8.02 -6.90
C VAL A 282 25.08 -7.07 -6.00
N GLU A 283 24.75 -5.78 -5.98
CA GLU A 283 25.39 -4.81 -5.12
C GLU A 283 25.08 -5.03 -3.62
N SER A 284 23.84 -5.35 -3.28
CA SER A 284 23.42 -5.66 -1.91
C SER A 284 24.17 -6.88 -1.39
N ASN A 285 24.17 -7.97 -2.16
CA ASN A 285 24.91 -9.19 -1.83
C ASN A 285 26.42 -8.90 -1.65
N ARG A 286 27.00 -8.04 -2.50
CA ARG A 286 28.40 -7.61 -2.35
C ARG A 286 28.63 -6.81 -1.06
N LYS A 287 27.72 -5.92 -0.69
CA LYS A 287 27.80 -5.13 0.55
C LYS A 287 27.68 -6.03 1.78
N GLU A 288 26.74 -6.97 1.80
CA GLU A 288 26.56 -7.93 2.89
C GLU A 288 27.81 -8.81 3.08
N VAL A 289 28.34 -9.36 1.99
CA VAL A 289 29.58 -10.15 2.04
C VAL A 289 30.74 -9.32 2.60
N ARG A 290 30.87 -8.05 2.19
CA ARG A 290 31.89 -7.14 2.74
C ARG A 290 31.67 -6.86 4.23
N ALA A 291 30.43 -6.61 4.65
CA ALA A 291 30.07 -6.37 6.05
C ALA A 291 30.36 -7.60 6.93
N GLN A 292 30.01 -8.80 6.46
CA GLN A 292 30.30 -10.05 7.15
C GLN A 292 31.82 -10.30 7.26
N LYS A 293 32.59 -10.07 6.19
CA LYS A 293 34.06 -10.17 6.24
C LYS A 293 34.66 -9.18 7.25
N GLN A 294 34.16 -7.94 7.27
CA GLN A 294 34.61 -6.93 8.23
C GLN A 294 34.26 -7.30 9.67
N LYS A 295 33.05 -7.82 9.92
CA LYS A 295 32.61 -8.32 11.23
C LYS A 295 33.51 -9.46 11.73
N LYS A 296 33.81 -10.43 10.86
CA LYS A 296 34.74 -11.54 11.17
C LYS A 296 36.16 -11.04 11.48
N LYS A 297 36.69 -10.10 10.68
CA LYS A 297 38.02 -9.50 10.93
C LYS A 297 38.08 -8.77 12.27
N ARG A 298 37.05 -7.99 12.62
CA ARG A 298 36.95 -7.28 13.91
C ARG A 298 36.85 -8.26 15.08
N ALA A 299 36.07 -9.34 14.95
CA ALA A 299 35.96 -10.37 15.97
C ALA A 299 37.30 -11.08 16.22
N ALA A 300 38.03 -11.43 15.15
CA ALA A 300 39.35 -12.05 15.25
C ALA A 300 40.39 -11.13 15.91
N LEU A 301 40.37 -9.82 15.60
CA LEU A 301 41.25 -8.85 16.24
C LEU A 301 40.98 -8.76 17.75
N ARG A 302 39.71 -8.64 18.14
CA ARG A 302 39.30 -8.61 19.56
C ARG A 302 39.68 -9.88 20.32
N ALA A 303 39.58 -11.05 19.68
CA ALA A 303 40.00 -12.31 20.27
C ALA A 303 41.52 -12.33 20.53
N ARG A 304 42.34 -11.88 19.57
CA ARG A 304 43.79 -11.76 19.74
C ARG A 304 44.19 -10.77 20.83
N GLU A 305 43.52 -9.62 20.90
CA GLU A 305 43.76 -8.64 21.97
C GLU A 305 43.42 -9.20 23.35
N ARG A 306 42.35 -10.00 23.45
CA ARG A 306 41.97 -10.67 24.70
C ARG A 306 43.01 -11.72 25.11
N GLU A 307 43.44 -12.58 24.19
CA GLU A 307 44.49 -13.58 24.44
C GLU A 307 45.82 -12.93 24.86
N ALA A 308 46.19 -11.80 24.25
CA ALA A 308 47.39 -11.06 24.62
C ALA A 308 47.32 -10.51 26.05
N ARG A 309 46.17 -9.91 26.43
CA ARG A 309 45.95 -9.42 27.80
C ARG A 309 45.97 -10.54 28.83
N GLU A 310 45.36 -11.69 28.54
CA GLU A 310 45.35 -12.84 29.44
C GLU A 310 46.79 -13.37 29.68
N LYS A 311 47.65 -13.38 28.65
CA LYS A 311 49.06 -13.75 28.79
C LYS A 311 49.87 -12.74 29.61
N GLU A 312 49.63 -11.44 29.44
CA GLU A 312 50.29 -10.40 30.26
C GLU A 312 49.92 -10.54 31.74
N THR A 313 48.63 -10.74 32.05
CA THR A 313 48.18 -10.96 33.43
C THR A 313 48.76 -12.24 34.05
N ALA A 314 48.80 -13.35 33.29
CA ALA A 314 49.36 -14.61 33.78
C ALA A 314 50.89 -14.57 33.98
N GLY A 315 51.59 -13.68 33.27
CA GLY A 315 53.02 -13.44 33.45
C GLY A 315 53.34 -12.60 34.69
N ALA A 316 52.45 -11.67 35.06
CA ALA A 316 52.62 -10.81 36.23
C ALA A 316 52.50 -11.57 37.57
N ASP A 317 51.69 -12.62 37.64
CA ASP A 317 51.51 -13.44 38.85
C ASP A 317 52.67 -14.43 39.12
N ARG A 318 53.68 -14.50 38.24
CA ARG A 318 54.84 -15.41 38.36
C ARG A 318 56.13 -14.73 38.82
N VAL A 319 56.09 -13.43 39.11
CA VAL A 319 57.22 -12.64 39.62
C VAL A 319 56.98 -12.29 41.08
#